data_AF-A0A6L6ZPH3-F1
#
_entry.id   AF-A0A6L6ZPH3-F1
#
_cell.length_a   1.000
_cell.length_b   1.000
_cell.length_c   1.000
_cell.angle_alpha   90.00
_cell.angle_beta   90.00
_cell.angle_gamma   90.00
#
_symmetry.space_group_name_H-M   'P 1'
#
loop_
_entity.id
_entity.type
_entity.pdbx_description
1 polymer ?
#
loop_
_entity_poly.entity_id
_entity_poly.type
_entity_poly.pdbx_seq_one_letter_code
_entity_poly.pdbx_strand_id
1 'polypeptide(L)' 'MNKQQQTALNMARFIKSQSLTLLEKLDALDADEQVAMCERLHELAEELQNSIQVRFETEGT' A
#
# COMPACT_ATOMS: atom_id res chain seq x y z
N MET A 1 -12.35 -10.05 12.37
CA MET A 1 -10.88 -10.02 12.19
C MET A 1 -10.14 -10.39 13.48
N ASN A 2 -9.18 -11.31 13.39
CA ASN A 2 -8.24 -11.65 14.46
C ASN A 2 -7.01 -10.71 14.47
N LYS A 3 -6.16 -10.82 15.50
CA LYS A 3 -4.97 -9.96 15.65
C LYS A 3 -3.99 -10.06 14.47
N GLN A 4 -3.78 -11.26 13.92
CA GLN A 4 -2.87 -11.46 12.78
C GLN A 4 -3.41 -10.79 11.51
N GLN A 5 -4.70 -10.96 11.24
CA GLN A 5 -5.39 -10.29 10.13
C GLN A 5 -5.30 -8.76 10.27
N GLN A 6 -5.52 -8.23 11.48
CA GLN A 6 -5.41 -6.78 11.73
C GLN A 6 -3.99 -6.27 11.50
N THR A 7 -2.97 -6.99 11.97
CA THR A 7 -1.57 -6.62 11.73
C THR A 7 -1.24 -6.62 10.24
N ALA A 8 -1.66 -7.64 9.49
CA ALA A 8 -1.45 -7.69 8.04
C ALA A 8 -2.12 -6.52 7.31
N LEU A 9 -3.37 -6.20 7.64
CA LEU A 9 -4.08 -5.05 7.06
C LEU A 9 -3.41 -3.72 7.41
N ASN A 10 -2.93 -3.57 8.64
CA ASN A 10 -2.21 -2.37 9.07
C ASN A 10 -0.87 -2.21 8.32
N MET A 11 -0.15 -3.31 8.08
CA MET A 11 1.08 -3.27 7.27
C MET A 11 0.78 -2.88 5.82
N ALA A 12 -0.28 -3.40 5.21
CA ALA A 12 -0.67 -3.02 3.85
C ALA A 12 -1.00 -1.53 3.75
N ARG A 13 -1.78 -0.99 4.71
CA ARG A 13 -2.05 0.46 4.82
C ARG A 13 -0.77 1.27 4.99
N PHE A 14 0.16 0.81 5.82
CA PHE A 14 1.43 1.48 6.03
C PHE A 14 2.25 1.55 4.74
N ILE A 15 2.36 0.44 4.00
CA ILE A 15 3.07 0.39 2.71
C ILE A 15 2.45 1.35 1.70
N LYS A 16 1.11 1.37 1.58
CA LYS A 16 0.40 2.32 0.71
C LYS A 16 0.72 3.78 1.07
N SER A 17 0.70 4.13 2.36
CA SER A 17 1.04 5.49 2.78
C SER A 17 2.52 5.82 2.53
N GLN A 18 3.43 4.88 2.77
CA GLN A 18 4.86 5.09 2.56
C GLN A 18 5.23 5.19 1.06
N SER A 19 4.50 4.54 0.16
CA SER A 19 4.74 4.72 -1.28
C SER A 19 4.40 6.14 -1.75
N LEU A 20 3.39 6.81 -1.19
CA LEU A 20 3.15 8.23 -1.47
C LEU A 20 4.27 9.13 -0.93
N THR A 21 4.69 8.91 0.31
CA THR A 21 5.80 9.66 0.90
C THR A 21 7.11 9.46 0.13
N LEU A 22 7.34 8.27 -0.41
CA LEU A 22 8.49 8.00 -1.28
C LEU A 22 8.33 8.73 -2.63
N LEU A 23 7.15 8.69 -3.24
CA LEU A 23 6.85 9.38 -4.49
C LEU A 23 7.16 10.88 -4.40
N GLU A 24 6.68 11.55 -3.34
CA GLU A 24 6.98 12.98 -3.09
C GLU A 24 8.49 13.26 -2.99
N LYS A 25 9.26 12.34 -2.41
CA LYS A 25 10.72 12.48 -2.29
C LYS A 25 11.43 12.26 -3.63
N LEU A 26 10.96 11.32 -4.44
CA LEU A 26 11.52 11.02 -5.75
C LEU A 26 11.22 12.14 -6.75
N ASP A 27 10.01 12.69 -6.70
CA ASP A 27 9.60 13.84 -7.49
C ASP A 27 10.46 15.07 -7.17
N ALA A 28 10.70 15.36 -5.88
CA ALA A 28 11.60 16.44 -5.45
C ALA A 28 13.08 16.24 -5.83
N LEU A 29 13.47 15.04 -6.29
CA LEU A 29 14.83 14.72 -6.75
C LEU A 29 14.94 14.65 -8.27
N ASP A 30 13.87 14.98 -9.01
CA ASP A 30 13.78 14.85 -10.48
C ASP A 30 14.12 13.41 -10.96
N ALA A 31 13.74 12.41 -10.16
CA ALA A 31 14.04 11.00 -10.41
C ALA A 31 12.93 10.31 -11.23
N ASP A 32 12.69 10.80 -12.45
CA ASP A 32 11.52 10.46 -13.29
C ASP A 32 11.24 8.95 -13.45
N GLU A 33 12.29 8.14 -13.67
CA GLU A 33 12.12 6.69 -13.81
C GLU A 33 11.64 6.06 -12.50
N GLN A 34 12.21 6.49 -11.37
CA GLN A 34 11.84 6.01 -10.06
C GLN A 34 10.46 6.51 -9.63
N VAL A 35 10.06 7.73 -10.03
CA VAL A 35 8.69 8.24 -9.87
C VAL A 35 7.71 7.28 -10.54
N ALA A 36 7.91 6.96 -11.82
CA ALA A 36 7.06 6.01 -12.55
C ALA A 36 7.05 4.61 -11.90
N MET A 37 8.18 4.14 -11.37
CA MET A 37 8.23 2.89 -10.61
C MET A 37 7.44 2.97 -9.29
N CYS A 38 7.50 4.12 -8.60
CA CYS A 38 6.83 4.35 -7.32
C CYS A 38 5.32 4.54 -7.47
N GLU A 39 4.85 5.12 -8.58
CA GLU A 39 3.42 5.16 -8.93
C GLU A 39 2.85 3.74 -9.08
N ARG A 40 3.53 2.88 -9.84
CA ARG A 40 3.14 1.46 -9.98
C ARG A 40 3.18 0.71 -8.66
N LEU A 41 4.15 1.00 -7.79
CA LEU A 41 4.22 0.45 -6.44
C LEU A 41 3.03 0.91 -5.60
N HIS A 42 2.60 2.17 -5.72
CA HIS A 42 1.46 2.72 -5.00
C HIS A 42 0.15 2.05 -5.43
N GLU A 43 -0.09 1.91 -6.74
CA GLU A 43 -1.25 1.21 -7.28
C GLU A 43 -1.33 -0.23 -6.75
N LEU A 44 -0.21 -0.97 -6.81
CA LEU A 44 -0.15 -2.33 -6.30
C LEU A 44 -0.37 -2.40 -4.78
N ALA A 45 0.13 -1.44 -4.01
CA ALA A 45 -0.08 -1.36 -2.57
C ALA A 45 -1.56 -1.08 -2.23
N GLU A 46 -2.24 -0.24 -3.01
CA GLU A 46 -3.67 -0.01 -2.89
C GLU A 46 -4.49 -1.26 -3.22
N GLU A 47 -4.21 -1.94 -4.33
CA GLU A 47 -4.86 -3.19 -4.70
C GLU A 47 -4.68 -4.25 -3.61
N LEU A 48 -3.45 -4.41 -3.11
CA LEU A 48 -3.14 -5.35 -2.03
C LEU A 48 -3.91 -5.02 -0.75
N GLN A 49 -3.96 -3.73 -0.35
CA GLN A 49 -4.73 -3.32 0.81
C GLN A 49 -6.22 -3.66 0.65
N ASN A 50 -6.81 -3.35 -0.50
CA ASN A 50 -8.22 -3.60 -0.79
C ASN A 50 -8.53 -5.11 -0.79
N SER A 51 -7.67 -5.91 -1.43
CA SER A 51 -7.80 -7.37 -1.47
C SER A 51 -7.73 -7.99 -0.07
N ILE A 52 -6.78 -7.56 0.76
CA ILE A 52 -6.65 -8.00 2.16
C ILE A 52 -7.90 -7.59 2.97
N GLN A 53 -8.38 -6.37 2.79
CA GLN A 53 -9.55 -5.87 3.50
C GLN A 53 -10.80 -6.68 3.17
N VAL A 54 -11.10 -6.87 1.87
CA VAL A 54 -12.24 -7.68 1.42
C VAL A 54 -12.15 -9.10 1.96
N ARG A 55 -10.99 -9.74 1.83
CA ARG A 55 -10.78 -11.11 2.33
C ARG A 55 -11.11 -11.22 3.81
N PHE A 56 -10.57 -10.33 4.63
CA PHE A 56 -10.74 -10.42 6.09
C PHE A 56 -12.10 -9.95 6.59
N GLU A 57 -12.83 -9.13 5.82
CA GLU A 57 -14.22 -8.80 6.07
C GLU A 57 -15.14 -10.00 5.77
N THR A 58 -14.90 -10.72 4.66
CA THR A 58 -15.68 -11.92 4.29
C THR A 58 -15.42 -13.13 5.21
N GLU A 59 -14.24 -13.26 5.79
CA GLU A 59 -13.91 -14.31 6.78
C GLU A 59 -14.52 -14.04 8.17
N GLY A 60 -15.11 -12.85 8.39
CA GLY A 60 -15.68 -12.42 9.67
C GLY A 60 -17.22 -12.45 9.74
N THR A 61 -17.89 -12.78 8.64
CA THR A 61 -19.34 -12.97 8.52
C THR A 61 -19.69 -14.44 8.49
#